data_AF-E9FDF0-F1
#
_entry.id   AF-E9FDF0-F1
#
_cell.length_a   1.000
_cell.length_b   1.000
_cell.length_c   1.000
_cell.angle_alpha   90.00
_cell.angle_beta   90.00
_cell.angle_gamma   90.00
#
_symmetry.space_group_name_H-M   'P 1'
#
loop_
_entity.id
_entity.type
_entity.pdbx_description
1 polymer ?
#
loop_
_entity_poly.entity_id
_entity_poly.type
_entity_poly.pdbx_seq_one_letter_code
_entity_poly.pdbx_strand_id
1 'polypeptide(L)'
;MPSLASHATSQNSDLETEETSKINLCQPCPEETRKRKAFVSQFLKANFAPLAKSNRSYIDTGALEHMAMKCLHADFNTGRLSNGVAKFIDPIPPSKIGEWLAVTKPWLGRDGFFHDQEDDGDDEDNPLENLGPASPQWEAASLYRLMNFYLVHDGQWNPGILQTQTLWRKYPIPRGRTLCQLSHTRSPRNWRVWSIFRRFQYYEDIISEMGESPLDPEKPHVMAFLADGALIREDVLSTGELTCITYLVADGALKYKHHRFIPATLISASLRTVRIVQGVLDCQKGTLEIPKSQPVTFSDSRIANWVKWLTLLGWMIGNPADGLKSSDNPLILHLGSGDSVIPVELASQGYKRQLCIDFSPTVVDLMTERHAEVKGLEWKLMNVRDMAGVADKSVDFAFDKGTLDAMIHGSPWNPPETVKENSSGYPTEACFAMNATESFFPDQSPRFIEY
;
A
#
# COMPACT_ATOMS: atom_id res chain seq x y z
N MET A 1 27.38 51.84 40.57
CA MET A 1 27.24 51.60 42.02
C MET A 1 26.09 52.44 42.54
N PRO A 2 25.30 52.00 43.56
CA PRO A 2 25.31 50.72 44.30
C PRO A 2 24.06 49.85 43.99
N SER A 3 24.12 48.52 44.00
CA SER A 3 24.03 47.57 45.14
C SER A 3 22.63 47.50 45.79
N LEU A 4 22.06 46.28 45.81
CA LEU A 4 21.70 45.57 47.04
C LEU A 4 21.15 44.17 46.68
N ALA A 5 21.89 43.16 47.13
CA ALA A 5 21.42 41.79 47.25
C ALA A 5 20.61 41.64 48.55
N SER A 6 19.59 40.79 48.55
CA SER A 6 19.08 40.16 49.77
C SER A 6 18.53 38.77 49.47
N HIS A 7 19.23 37.77 50.00
CA HIS A 7 18.74 36.41 50.20
C HIS A 7 17.59 36.38 51.21
N ALA A 8 16.58 35.53 50.99
CA ALA A 8 15.99 34.67 52.03
C ALA A 8 15.06 33.59 51.42
N THR A 9 15.40 32.35 51.73
CA THR A 9 14.63 31.09 51.79
C THR A 9 13.14 31.19 52.16
N SER A 10 12.26 30.38 51.55
CA SER A 10 11.76 29.11 52.13
C SER A 10 10.60 28.46 51.34
N GLN A 11 10.60 27.12 51.32
CA GLN A 11 9.46 26.19 51.36
C GLN A 11 8.66 25.82 50.09
N ASN A 12 8.75 24.51 49.79
CA ASN A 12 7.90 23.61 49.04
C ASN A 12 6.45 24.05 48.77
N SER A 13 6.02 23.80 47.53
CA SER A 13 4.74 23.15 47.31
C SER A 13 4.85 22.25 46.08
N ASP A 14 4.77 20.94 46.35
CA ASP A 14 4.61 19.88 45.39
C ASP A 14 3.43 20.18 44.45
N LEU A 15 3.72 20.27 43.16
CA LEU A 15 2.74 20.16 42.09
C LEU A 15 3.30 19.13 41.12
N GLU A 16 3.02 17.87 41.45
CA GLU A 16 3.00 16.75 40.50
C GLU A 16 2.10 17.14 39.32
N THR A 17 2.70 17.56 38.22
CA THR A 17 2.04 17.53 36.92
C THR A 17 2.53 16.28 36.20
N GLU A 18 1.62 15.31 36.13
CA GLU A 18 1.68 14.08 35.36
C GLU A 18 2.52 14.23 34.09
N GLU A 19 3.62 13.47 34.03
CA GLU A 19 4.29 13.14 32.78
C GLU A 19 3.28 12.42 31.87
N THR A 20 2.65 13.18 30.98
CA THR A 20 2.03 12.61 29.78
C THR A 20 3.12 11.86 29.03
N SER A 21 3.02 10.54 29.10
CA SER A 21 3.86 9.58 28.41
C SER A 21 3.93 9.93 26.91
N LYS A 22 5.04 10.55 26.51
CA LYS A 22 5.44 10.56 25.10
C LYS A 22 5.58 9.10 24.68
N ILE A 23 4.69 8.66 23.81
CA ILE A 23 4.81 7.38 23.10
C ILE A 23 6.12 7.46 22.29
N ASN A 24 7.21 7.00 22.90
CA ASN A 24 8.45 6.74 22.20
C ASN A 24 8.18 5.57 21.26
N LEU A 25 7.94 5.85 19.98
CA LEU A 25 8.09 4.87 18.92
C LEU A 25 9.47 4.24 19.08
N CYS A 26 9.48 2.99 19.53
CA CYS A 26 10.67 2.25 19.94
C CYS A 26 11.70 2.29 18.80
N GLN A 27 12.87 2.91 19.03
CA GLN A 27 13.92 2.89 18.00
C GLN A 27 14.34 1.45 17.71
N PRO A 28 14.51 1.05 16.44
CA PRO A 28 14.76 -0.33 16.09
C PRO A 28 16.03 -0.85 16.73
N CYS A 29 15.93 -2.05 17.35
CA CYS A 29 17.08 -2.74 17.90
C CYS A 29 18.18 -2.90 16.82
N PRO A 30 19.46 -2.71 17.16
CA PRO A 30 20.56 -2.85 16.20
C PRO A 30 20.56 -4.19 15.44
N GLU A 31 20.09 -5.26 16.09
CA GLU A 31 19.95 -6.59 15.49
C GLU A 31 18.86 -6.63 14.41
N GLU A 32 17.70 -6.03 14.67
CA GLU A 32 16.57 -5.95 13.73
C GLU A 32 16.95 -5.15 12.48
N THR A 33 17.67 -4.05 12.67
CA THR A 33 18.27 -3.27 11.57
C THR A 33 19.23 -4.12 10.73
N ARG A 34 20.07 -4.94 11.36
CA ARG A 34 21.02 -5.82 10.65
C ARG A 34 20.28 -6.90 9.86
N LYS A 35 19.27 -7.55 10.46
CA LYS A 35 18.42 -8.55 9.81
C LYS A 35 17.71 -7.96 8.59
N ARG A 36 17.10 -6.78 8.73
CA ARG A 36 16.43 -6.11 7.61
C ARG A 36 17.38 -5.79 6.47
N LYS A 37 18.59 -5.26 6.75
CA LYS A 37 19.60 -4.99 5.72
C LYS A 37 20.06 -6.26 4.98
N ALA A 38 20.28 -7.35 5.71
CA ALA A 38 20.65 -8.64 5.12
C ALA A 38 19.54 -9.17 4.20
N PHE A 39 18.30 -9.15 4.68
CA PHE A 39 17.12 -9.50 3.91
C PHE A 39 17.01 -8.68 2.61
N VAL A 40 17.08 -7.35 2.68
CA VAL A 40 16.98 -6.48 1.49
C VAL A 40 18.12 -6.77 0.50
N SER A 41 19.34 -7.02 0.98
CA SER A 41 20.45 -7.40 0.12
C SER A 41 20.20 -8.72 -0.62
N GLN A 42 19.66 -9.73 0.07
CA GLN A 42 19.29 -11.01 -0.54
C GLN A 42 18.14 -10.84 -1.55
N PHE A 43 17.10 -10.10 -1.18
CA PHE A 43 15.97 -9.77 -2.04
C PHE A 43 16.42 -9.08 -3.33
N LEU A 44 17.26 -8.03 -3.24
CA LEU A 44 17.79 -7.33 -4.41
C LEU A 44 18.66 -8.25 -5.28
N LYS A 45 19.46 -9.14 -4.69
CA LYS A 45 20.26 -10.10 -5.46
C LYS A 45 19.39 -11.09 -6.24
N ALA A 46 18.32 -11.59 -5.62
CA ALA A 46 17.41 -12.56 -6.25
C ALA A 46 16.53 -11.89 -7.31
N ASN A 47 16.04 -10.68 -7.03
CA ASN A 47 14.91 -10.11 -7.76
C ASN A 47 15.27 -8.86 -8.58
N PHE A 48 16.19 -8.04 -8.10
CA PHE A 48 16.59 -6.82 -8.83
C PHE A 48 17.73 -7.10 -9.82
N ALA A 49 18.75 -7.87 -9.42
CA ALA A 49 19.93 -8.11 -10.25
C ALA A 49 19.63 -8.81 -11.60
N PRO A 50 18.69 -9.77 -11.70
CA PRO A 50 18.30 -10.33 -12.99
C PRO A 50 17.64 -9.30 -13.92
N LEU A 51 16.75 -8.46 -13.38
CA LEU A 51 16.07 -7.40 -14.14
C LEU A 51 17.07 -6.37 -14.65
N ALA A 52 17.98 -5.93 -13.78
CA ALA A 52 19.03 -4.97 -14.11
C ALA A 52 20.03 -5.52 -15.14
N LYS A 53 20.11 -6.84 -15.33
CA LYS A 53 20.95 -7.48 -16.37
C LYS A 53 20.18 -7.77 -17.65
N SER A 54 18.85 -7.83 -17.61
CA SER A 54 18.01 -8.16 -18.75
C SER A 54 18.15 -7.14 -19.89
N ASN A 55 18.22 -7.65 -21.12
CA ASN A 55 18.13 -6.87 -22.36
C ASN A 55 16.74 -6.96 -23.00
N ARG A 56 15.76 -7.55 -22.33
CA ARG A 56 14.38 -7.62 -22.85
C ARG A 56 13.61 -6.38 -22.40
N SER A 57 12.72 -5.87 -23.25
CA SER A 57 11.80 -4.79 -22.86
C SER A 57 10.68 -5.28 -21.93
N TYR A 58 10.36 -6.57 -21.98
CA TYR A 58 9.31 -7.22 -21.19
C TYR A 58 9.85 -8.49 -20.54
N ILE A 59 9.29 -8.83 -19.39
CA ILE A 59 9.63 -10.06 -18.67
C ILE A 59 8.45 -11.02 -18.76
N ASP A 60 8.75 -12.27 -19.14
CA ASP A 60 7.76 -13.32 -19.30
C ASP A 60 7.21 -13.75 -17.92
N THR A 61 5.93 -14.13 -17.86
CA THR A 61 5.26 -14.52 -16.61
C THR A 61 5.95 -15.68 -15.89
N GLY A 62 6.43 -16.70 -16.62
CA GLY A 62 7.19 -17.80 -16.03
C GLY A 62 8.52 -17.37 -15.40
N ALA A 63 9.13 -16.28 -15.86
CA ALA A 63 10.33 -15.73 -15.21
C ALA A 63 10.00 -15.07 -13.86
N LEU A 64 8.78 -14.55 -13.69
CA LEU A 64 8.33 -13.93 -12.43
C LEU A 64 8.12 -14.97 -11.32
N GLU A 65 7.65 -16.17 -11.67
CA GLU A 65 7.48 -17.27 -10.71
C GLU A 65 8.80 -17.66 -10.05
N HIS A 66 9.89 -17.70 -10.81
CA HIS A 66 11.25 -17.96 -10.29
C HIS A 66 11.80 -16.82 -9.42
N MET A 67 11.17 -15.65 -9.43
CA MET A 67 11.56 -14.45 -8.69
C MET A 67 10.64 -14.19 -7.48
N ALA A 68 9.83 -15.18 -7.08
CA ALA A 68 8.84 -15.03 -6.02
C ALA A 68 7.94 -13.79 -6.22
N MET A 69 7.65 -13.46 -7.49
CA MET A 69 6.80 -12.35 -7.88
C MET A 69 5.48 -12.89 -8.42
N LYS A 70 4.36 -12.34 -7.91
CA LYS A 70 3.01 -12.74 -8.34
C LYS A 70 2.28 -11.53 -8.92
N CYS A 71 1.91 -11.59 -10.20
CA CYS A 71 1.07 -10.56 -10.80
C CYS A 71 -0.39 -10.77 -10.43
N LEU A 72 -1.07 -9.68 -10.07
CA LEU A 72 -2.51 -9.65 -9.79
C LEU A 72 -3.17 -8.60 -10.69
N HIS A 73 -4.49 -8.73 -10.88
CA HIS A 73 -5.26 -7.71 -11.59
C HIS A 73 -5.87 -6.73 -10.58
N ALA A 74 -5.80 -5.44 -10.90
CA ALA A 74 -6.45 -4.37 -10.16
C ALA A 74 -7.29 -3.52 -11.12
N ASP A 75 -8.43 -3.00 -10.66
CA ASP A 75 -9.21 -2.07 -11.45
C ASP A 75 -8.63 -0.65 -11.38
N PHE A 76 -8.38 -0.03 -12.54
CA PHE A 76 -7.86 1.34 -12.63
C PHE A 76 -8.71 2.38 -11.91
N ASN A 77 -10.04 2.24 -11.90
CA ASN A 77 -10.93 3.29 -11.38
C ASN A 77 -11.05 3.26 -9.85
N THR A 78 -10.95 2.08 -9.26
CA THR A 78 -11.26 1.84 -7.84
C THR A 78 -10.07 1.36 -7.03
N GLY A 79 -9.02 0.86 -7.69
CA GLY A 79 -7.88 0.21 -7.05
C GLY A 79 -8.18 -1.15 -6.44
N ARG A 80 -9.39 -1.69 -6.64
CA ARG A 80 -9.78 -3.00 -6.11
C ARG A 80 -9.10 -4.12 -6.88
N LEU A 81 -8.60 -5.13 -6.16
CA LEU A 81 -8.09 -6.35 -6.75
C LEU A 81 -9.24 -7.20 -7.33
N SER A 82 -8.93 -8.10 -8.25
CA SER A 82 -9.91 -9.01 -8.86
C SER A 82 -10.59 -9.97 -7.88
N ASN A 83 -9.97 -10.23 -6.73
CA ASN A 83 -10.51 -10.98 -5.61
C ASN A 83 -11.10 -10.07 -4.51
N GLY A 84 -11.24 -8.78 -4.80
CA GLY A 84 -11.83 -7.74 -3.97
C GLY A 84 -11.04 -7.29 -2.73
N VAL A 85 -10.01 -8.05 -2.32
CA VAL A 85 -9.49 -8.19 -0.94
C VAL A 85 -8.83 -7.00 -0.28
N ALA A 86 -7.93 -6.33 -0.99
CA ALA A 86 -7.00 -5.43 -0.34
C ALA A 86 -6.65 -4.30 -1.28
N LYS A 87 -6.91 -3.09 -0.81
CA LYS A 87 -6.31 -1.90 -1.39
C LYS A 87 -5.07 -1.60 -0.57
N PHE A 88 -4.00 -1.16 -1.25
CA PHE A 88 -2.83 -0.59 -0.58
C PHE A 88 -2.87 0.93 -0.65
N ILE A 89 -3.59 1.47 -1.64
CA ILE A 89 -3.93 2.88 -1.74
C ILE A 89 -5.40 2.97 -2.14
N ASP A 90 -6.14 3.83 -1.45
CA ASP A 90 -7.46 4.32 -1.82
C ASP A 90 -7.31 5.57 -2.68
N PRO A 91 -7.54 5.50 -4.01
CA PRO A 91 -7.52 6.67 -4.86
C PRO A 91 -8.62 7.64 -4.40
N ILE A 92 -8.31 8.94 -4.39
CA ILE A 92 -9.34 9.94 -4.10
C ILE A 92 -10.38 9.94 -5.25
N PRO A 93 -11.69 9.92 -4.95
CA PRO A 93 -12.72 9.91 -5.98
C PRO A 93 -12.61 11.09 -6.94
N PRO A 94 -12.84 10.89 -8.26
CA PRO A 94 -12.79 11.96 -9.27
C PRO A 94 -13.66 13.17 -8.93
N SER A 95 -14.85 12.96 -8.37
CA SER A 95 -15.74 14.05 -7.95
C SER A 95 -15.08 14.98 -6.94
N LYS A 96 -14.41 14.42 -5.94
CA LYS A 96 -13.71 15.16 -4.88
C LYS A 96 -12.48 15.90 -5.41
N ILE A 97 -11.73 15.30 -6.33
CA ILE A 97 -10.65 16.01 -7.05
C ILE A 97 -11.23 17.20 -7.81
N GLY A 98 -12.35 16.99 -8.51
CA GLY A 98 -13.06 18.04 -9.24
C GLY A 98 -13.49 19.21 -8.34
N GLU A 99 -14.01 18.92 -7.14
CA GLU A 99 -14.37 19.94 -6.14
C GLU A 99 -13.16 20.76 -5.71
N TRP A 100 -12.04 20.12 -5.38
CA TRP A 100 -10.80 20.82 -5.00
C TRP A 100 -10.27 21.69 -6.13
N LEU A 101 -10.28 21.16 -7.35
CA LEU A 101 -9.85 21.88 -8.54
C LEU A 101 -10.78 23.03 -8.92
N ALA A 102 -12.08 22.95 -8.60
CA ALA A 102 -13.02 24.05 -8.81
C ALA A 102 -12.74 25.24 -7.87
N VAL A 103 -12.15 24.98 -6.69
CA VAL A 103 -11.70 26.01 -5.75
C VAL A 103 -10.38 26.61 -6.19
N THR A 104 -9.39 25.77 -6.51
CA THR A 104 -8.02 26.23 -6.81
C THR A 104 -7.84 26.73 -8.23
N LYS A 105 -8.66 26.24 -9.18
CA LYS A 105 -8.65 26.56 -10.62
C LYS A 105 -7.24 26.73 -11.20
N PRO A 106 -6.34 25.74 -11.05
CA PRO A 106 -4.92 25.89 -11.37
C PRO A 106 -4.63 26.17 -12.85
N TRP A 107 -5.58 25.93 -13.75
CA TRP A 107 -5.48 26.24 -15.18
C TRP A 107 -5.82 27.70 -15.55
N LEU A 108 -6.26 28.52 -14.59
CA LEU A 108 -6.52 29.94 -14.81
C LEU A 108 -5.34 30.77 -14.30
N GLY A 109 -4.78 31.64 -15.14
CA GLY A 109 -3.86 32.69 -14.73
C GLY A 109 -4.54 33.75 -13.85
N ARG A 110 -3.76 34.63 -13.22
CA ARG A 110 -4.31 35.79 -12.48
C ARG A 110 -5.15 36.73 -13.36
N ASP A 111 -4.91 36.72 -14.65
CA ASP A 111 -5.66 37.47 -15.66
C ASP A 111 -7.02 36.81 -16.02
N GLY A 112 -7.31 35.64 -15.46
CA GLY A 112 -8.53 34.87 -15.73
C GLY A 112 -8.50 34.11 -17.05
N PHE A 113 -7.38 34.10 -17.77
CA PHE A 113 -7.21 33.37 -19.01
C PHE A 113 -6.64 31.96 -18.77
N PHE A 114 -6.92 31.05 -19.69
CA PHE A 114 -6.38 29.69 -19.65
C PHE A 114 -4.89 29.72 -19.98
N HIS A 115 -4.04 29.36 -19.02
CA HIS A 115 -2.67 28.97 -19.30
C HIS A 115 -2.60 27.45 -19.37
N ASP A 116 -2.84 26.93 -20.58
CA ASP A 116 -2.46 25.55 -20.93
C ASP A 116 -0.99 25.47 -21.36
N GLN A 117 -0.27 26.60 -21.40
CA GLN A 117 1.13 26.59 -21.78
C GLN A 117 1.94 25.90 -20.68
N GLU A 118 2.49 24.76 -21.08
CA GLU A 118 3.80 24.26 -20.67
C GLU A 118 4.72 25.48 -20.57
N ASP A 119 4.81 26.09 -19.39
CA ASP A 119 5.84 27.10 -19.13
C ASP A 119 7.14 26.30 -19.13
N ASP A 120 7.72 26.17 -20.33
CA ASP A 120 9.08 25.75 -20.57
C ASP A 120 9.97 26.86 -19.99
N GLY A 121 9.98 26.96 -18.66
CA GLY A 121 11.05 27.65 -17.97
C GLY A 121 12.34 27.08 -18.55
N ASP A 122 13.22 27.97 -19.00
CA ASP A 122 14.56 27.69 -19.49
C ASP A 122 15.38 27.01 -18.37
N ASP A 123 15.03 25.78 -18.02
CA ASP A 123 15.86 24.89 -17.24
C ASP A 123 16.97 24.47 -18.21
N GLU A 124 18.14 25.10 -18.10
CA GLU A 124 19.36 24.69 -18.83
C GLU A 124 19.72 23.19 -18.61
N ASP A 125 19.08 22.54 -17.63
CA ASP A 125 19.12 21.12 -17.32
C ASP A 125 17.83 20.36 -17.74
N ASN A 126 17.08 20.82 -18.76
CA ASN A 126 15.82 20.20 -19.17
C ASN A 126 16.04 18.73 -19.53
N PRO A 127 15.55 17.78 -18.72
CA PRO A 127 15.81 16.36 -18.94
C PRO A 127 15.09 15.79 -20.17
N LEU A 128 14.16 16.54 -20.77
CA LEU A 128 13.51 16.22 -22.04
C LEU A 128 14.40 16.50 -23.25
N GLU A 129 15.33 17.45 -23.20
CA GLU A 129 16.20 17.77 -24.35
C GLU A 129 17.12 16.58 -24.71
N ASN A 130 17.47 15.79 -23.69
CA ASN A 130 18.24 14.55 -23.84
C ASN A 130 17.42 13.39 -24.41
N LEU A 131 16.09 13.52 -24.50
CA LEU A 131 15.19 12.54 -25.09
C LEU A 131 14.92 12.96 -26.54
N GLY A 132 15.04 12.01 -27.48
CA GLY A 132 14.65 12.29 -28.86
C GLY A 132 13.20 12.78 -28.92
N PRO A 133 12.90 13.93 -29.55
CA PRO A 133 11.54 14.41 -29.70
C PRO A 133 10.69 13.33 -30.38
N ALA A 134 9.44 13.17 -29.91
CA ALA A 134 8.50 12.12 -30.33
C ALA A 134 8.84 10.67 -29.94
N SER A 135 9.72 10.43 -28.97
CA SER A 135 9.87 9.09 -28.38
C SER A 135 8.72 8.76 -27.40
N PRO A 136 8.35 7.47 -27.19
CA PRO A 136 7.31 7.09 -26.23
C PRO A 136 7.54 7.62 -24.82
N GLN A 137 8.80 7.67 -24.40
CA GLN A 137 9.21 8.19 -23.11
C GLN A 137 9.05 9.71 -23.01
N TRP A 138 9.36 10.44 -24.10
CA TRP A 138 9.20 11.90 -24.15
C TRP A 138 7.73 12.28 -23.95
N GLU A 139 6.82 11.65 -24.70
CA GLU A 139 5.38 11.93 -24.59
C GLU A 139 4.82 11.56 -23.20
N ALA A 140 5.28 10.45 -22.62
CA ALA A 140 4.93 10.07 -21.25
C ALA A 140 5.44 11.06 -20.21
N ALA A 141 6.62 11.65 -20.44
CA ALA A 141 7.17 12.69 -19.58
C ALA A 141 6.41 14.02 -19.70
N SER A 142 5.94 14.39 -20.90
CA SER A 142 5.05 15.54 -21.11
C SER A 142 3.72 15.36 -20.36
N LEU A 143 3.16 14.14 -20.38
CA LEU A 143 1.99 13.79 -19.56
C LEU A 143 2.26 14.00 -18.06
N TYR A 144 3.45 13.61 -17.58
CA TYR A 144 3.85 13.87 -16.19
C TYR A 144 3.97 15.36 -15.89
N ARG A 145 4.56 16.17 -16.77
CA ARG A 145 4.65 17.63 -16.57
C ARG A 145 3.28 18.24 -16.37
N LEU A 146 2.34 17.88 -17.25
CA LEU A 146 0.94 18.29 -17.13
C LEU A 146 0.34 17.83 -15.80
N MET A 147 0.57 16.58 -15.38
CA MET A 147 0.08 16.08 -14.11
C MET A 147 0.69 16.83 -12.92
N ASN A 148 2.00 17.03 -12.94
CA ASN A 148 2.76 17.70 -11.90
C ASN A 148 2.28 19.14 -11.68
N PHE A 149 1.87 19.83 -12.74
CA PHE A 149 1.23 21.14 -12.66
C PHE A 149 0.00 21.11 -11.76
N TYR A 150 -0.89 20.12 -11.86
CA TYR A 150 -2.04 20.04 -10.94
C TYR A 150 -1.64 19.70 -9.50
N LEU A 151 -0.54 18.98 -9.31
CA LEU A 151 -0.17 18.44 -8.01
C LEU A 151 0.59 19.47 -7.17
N VAL A 152 1.64 20.08 -7.71
CA VAL A 152 2.63 20.80 -6.90
C VAL A 152 2.54 22.31 -7.09
N HIS A 153 2.66 23.03 -5.98
CA HIS A 153 2.73 24.48 -5.94
C HIS A 153 4.09 24.98 -6.43
N ASP A 154 4.12 25.98 -7.31
CA ASP A 154 5.36 26.56 -7.87
C ASP A 154 5.89 27.79 -7.11
N GLY A 155 5.15 28.26 -6.12
CA GLY A 155 5.54 29.35 -5.22
C GLY A 155 4.87 30.68 -5.52
N GLN A 156 4.33 30.87 -6.73
CA GLN A 156 3.90 32.20 -7.18
C GLN A 156 2.59 32.20 -7.99
N TRP A 157 2.27 31.13 -8.71
CA TRP A 157 1.23 31.14 -9.76
C TRP A 157 0.27 29.97 -9.70
N ASN A 158 0.69 28.81 -9.18
CA ASN A 158 -0.15 27.62 -9.15
C ASN A 158 -0.29 27.06 -7.72
N PRO A 159 -1.51 27.04 -7.15
CA PRO A 159 -1.73 26.53 -5.80
C PRO A 159 -1.59 25.00 -5.66
N GLY A 160 -1.76 24.23 -6.74
CA GLY A 160 -1.78 22.75 -6.72
C GLY A 160 -2.81 22.13 -5.76
N ILE A 161 -2.99 20.80 -5.82
CA ILE A 161 -3.85 20.06 -4.87
C ILE A 161 -3.08 19.21 -3.86
N LEU A 162 -1.86 18.76 -4.19
CA LEU A 162 -1.11 17.81 -3.37
C LEU A 162 -0.64 18.45 -2.05
N GLN A 163 -0.22 19.70 -2.09
CA GLN A 163 0.24 20.41 -0.89
C GLN A 163 -0.88 20.61 0.13
N THR A 164 -2.03 21.14 -0.28
CA THR A 164 -3.08 21.57 0.65
C THR A 164 -4.02 20.46 1.11
N GLN A 165 -4.12 19.36 0.37
CA GLN A 165 -5.11 18.31 0.64
C GLN A 165 -4.51 17.01 1.17
N THR A 166 -3.17 16.86 1.15
CA THR A 166 -2.52 15.60 1.56
C THR A 166 -1.19 15.82 2.27
N LEU A 167 -0.67 14.73 2.83
CA LEU A 167 0.68 14.63 3.40
C LEU A 167 1.71 14.05 2.43
N TRP A 168 1.33 13.80 1.17
CA TRP A 168 2.29 13.41 0.13
C TRP A 168 3.18 14.59 -0.22
N ARG A 169 4.49 14.38 -0.39
CA ARG A 169 5.42 15.40 -0.87
C ARG A 169 6.45 14.79 -1.82
N LYS A 170 6.95 15.61 -2.73
CA LYS A 170 8.07 15.22 -3.59
C LYS A 170 9.26 14.83 -2.72
N TYR A 171 9.87 13.71 -3.06
CA TYR A 171 11.03 13.19 -2.38
C TYR A 171 12.21 13.13 -3.36
N PRO A 172 13.43 13.47 -2.93
CA PRO A 172 14.60 13.43 -3.80
C PRO A 172 14.78 12.07 -4.47
N ILE A 173 14.98 12.07 -5.79
CA ILE A 173 15.28 10.84 -6.53
C ILE A 173 16.72 10.44 -6.22
N PRO A 174 16.99 9.20 -5.76
CA PRO A 174 18.34 8.73 -5.52
C PRO A 174 19.23 8.91 -6.76
N ARG A 175 20.42 9.48 -6.57
CA ARG A 175 21.40 9.64 -7.65
C ARG A 175 21.88 8.25 -8.12
N GLY A 176 21.70 7.94 -9.40
CA GLY A 176 22.18 6.70 -10.00
C GLY A 176 21.40 6.28 -11.25
N ARG A 177 21.97 5.35 -12.02
CA ARG A 177 21.33 4.80 -13.23
C ARG A 177 20.19 3.82 -12.93
N THR A 178 20.07 3.39 -11.67
CA THR A 178 19.08 2.40 -11.22
C THR A 178 17.64 2.84 -11.43
N LEU A 179 17.33 4.13 -11.29
CA LEU A 179 15.98 4.66 -11.54
C LEU A 179 15.90 5.52 -12.81
N CYS A 180 16.98 5.54 -13.58
CA CYS A 180 17.14 6.37 -14.76
C CYS A 180 18.09 5.65 -15.73
N GLN A 181 17.51 4.89 -16.65
CA GLN A 181 18.24 4.16 -17.67
C GLN A 181 17.92 4.78 -19.03
N LEU A 182 18.78 5.71 -19.44
CA LEU A 182 18.65 6.41 -20.71
C LEU A 182 19.58 5.77 -21.74
N SER A 183 19.09 5.58 -22.95
CA SER A 183 19.90 5.10 -24.05
C SER A 183 19.63 5.90 -25.31
N HIS A 184 20.68 6.44 -25.91
CA HIS A 184 20.61 7.22 -27.14
C HIS A 184 20.28 6.38 -28.39
N THR A 185 20.28 5.03 -28.30
CA THR A 185 20.14 4.14 -29.46
C THR A 185 19.15 3.00 -29.21
N ARG A 186 17.87 3.14 -29.63
CA ARG A 186 16.81 2.08 -29.69
C ARG A 186 16.92 0.95 -28.66
N SER A 187 17.37 1.24 -27.44
CA SER A 187 17.70 0.21 -26.49
C SER A 187 16.43 -0.20 -25.79
N PRO A 188 16.25 -1.50 -25.53
CA PRO A 188 15.13 -1.99 -24.74
C PRO A 188 15.14 -1.46 -23.31
N ARG A 189 16.24 -0.83 -22.87
CA ARG A 189 16.40 -0.19 -21.56
C ARG A 189 16.37 1.34 -21.72
N ASN A 190 15.18 1.87 -21.98
CA ASN A 190 14.99 3.31 -22.07
C ASN A 190 13.81 3.73 -21.21
N TRP A 191 14.07 4.07 -19.96
CA TRP A 191 13.04 4.45 -19.00
C TRP A 191 13.62 5.32 -17.88
N ARG A 192 12.76 6.12 -17.25
CA ARG A 192 13.15 7.07 -16.20
C ARG A 192 12.03 7.31 -15.22
N VAL A 193 12.36 7.24 -13.93
CA VAL A 193 11.50 7.77 -12.88
C VAL A 193 11.63 9.30 -12.87
N TRP A 194 10.51 9.98 -13.06
CA TRP A 194 10.44 11.44 -13.11
C TRP A 194 10.25 12.08 -11.74
N SER A 195 9.62 11.35 -10.83
CA SER A 195 9.32 11.83 -9.50
C SER A 195 9.08 10.68 -8.56
N ILE A 196 9.46 10.89 -7.31
CA ILE A 196 9.09 10.05 -6.18
C ILE A 196 8.30 10.92 -5.21
N PHE A 197 7.24 10.38 -4.65
CA PHE A 197 6.49 11.00 -3.57
C PHE A 197 6.49 10.07 -2.36
N ARG A 198 6.65 10.66 -1.18
CA ARG A 198 6.53 9.97 0.10
C ARG A 198 5.59 10.76 1.00
N ARG A 199 4.99 10.06 1.96
CA ARG A 199 4.12 10.68 2.96
C ARG A 199 4.96 11.16 4.14
N PHE A 200 4.73 12.39 4.57
CA PHE A 200 5.39 13.01 5.72
C PHE A 200 4.47 13.00 6.94
N GLN A 201 5.05 13.02 8.13
CA GLN A 201 4.27 12.97 9.37
C GLN A 201 3.42 14.23 9.59
N TYR A 202 3.94 15.39 9.17
CA TYR A 202 3.31 16.69 9.37
C TYR A 202 3.33 17.53 8.10
N TYR A 203 2.41 18.48 8.02
CA TYR A 203 2.44 19.57 7.05
C TYR A 203 3.67 20.45 7.33
N GLU A 204 4.36 20.91 6.28
CA GLU A 204 5.61 21.66 6.33
C GLU A 204 5.51 22.91 7.23
N ASP A 205 5.84 22.79 8.53
CA ASP A 205 6.17 23.92 9.41
C ASP A 205 7.04 23.54 10.63
N ILE A 206 7.53 22.29 10.70
CA ILE A 206 8.61 21.94 11.63
C ILE A 206 9.79 21.45 10.81
N ILE A 207 10.52 22.42 10.28
CA ILE A 207 11.96 22.24 10.03
C ILE A 207 12.51 21.85 11.40
N SER A 208 12.81 20.56 11.59
CA SER A 208 13.65 20.15 12.71
C SER A 208 14.92 21.00 12.64
N GLU A 209 15.57 21.32 13.77
CA GLU A 209 16.84 22.07 13.80
C GLU A 209 17.95 21.42 12.92
N MET A 210 17.70 20.24 12.34
CA MET A 210 18.54 19.49 11.40
C MET A 210 18.05 19.45 9.94
N GLY A 211 16.97 20.14 9.57
CA GLY A 211 16.64 20.43 8.16
C GLY A 211 15.82 19.40 7.38
N GLU A 212 15.34 18.32 7.99
CA GLU A 212 14.41 17.37 7.32
C GLU A 212 13.19 17.09 8.20
N SER A 213 11.99 17.16 7.60
CA SER A 213 10.75 16.71 8.24
C SER A 213 10.68 15.17 8.18
N PRO A 214 10.27 14.49 9.28
CA PRO A 214 10.24 13.04 9.30
C PRO A 214 9.16 12.48 8.36
N LEU A 215 9.50 11.38 7.69
CA LEU A 215 8.53 10.56 6.96
C LEU A 215 7.48 10.02 7.94
N ASP A 216 6.25 9.82 7.46
CA ASP A 216 5.17 9.20 8.23
C ASP A 216 5.59 7.77 8.64
N PRO A 217 5.81 7.49 9.94
CA PRO A 217 6.33 6.20 10.38
C PRO A 217 5.30 5.08 10.29
N GLU A 218 4.00 5.40 10.18
CA GLU A 218 2.91 4.42 10.13
C GLU A 218 2.54 4.04 8.70
N LYS A 219 2.86 4.88 7.72
CA LYS A 219 2.50 4.69 6.31
C LYS A 219 3.75 4.47 5.46
N PRO A 220 4.22 3.23 5.29
CA PRO A 220 5.46 2.90 4.55
C PRO A 220 5.35 3.05 3.02
N HIS A 221 4.39 3.84 2.54
CA HIS A 221 4.02 3.91 1.14
C HIS A 221 4.94 4.85 0.38
N VAL A 222 5.20 4.50 -0.88
CA VAL A 222 5.93 5.34 -1.83
C VAL A 222 5.20 5.35 -3.15
N MET A 223 5.15 6.51 -3.79
CA MET A 223 4.64 6.65 -5.14
C MET A 223 5.75 7.10 -6.08
N ALA A 224 5.67 6.69 -7.34
CA ALA A 224 6.56 7.18 -8.37
C ALA A 224 5.86 7.27 -9.72
N PHE A 225 6.34 8.18 -10.57
CA PHE A 225 5.95 8.24 -11.97
C PHE A 225 7.10 7.72 -12.84
N LEU A 226 6.83 6.72 -13.67
CA LEU A 226 7.75 6.14 -14.63
C LEU A 226 7.35 6.53 -16.05
N ALA A 227 8.27 7.18 -16.76
CA ALA A 227 8.18 7.31 -18.21
C ALA A 227 9.03 6.19 -18.84
N ASP A 228 8.38 5.30 -19.58
CA ASP A 228 8.99 4.13 -20.21
C ASP A 228 8.94 4.24 -21.74
N GLY A 229 10.05 3.88 -22.38
CA GLY A 229 10.16 3.74 -23.82
C GLY A 229 9.50 2.45 -24.34
N ALA A 230 9.32 1.44 -23.48
CA ALA A 230 8.56 0.25 -23.80
C ALA A 230 7.06 0.53 -23.74
N LEU A 231 6.34 0.18 -24.81
CA LEU A 231 4.89 0.36 -24.88
C LEU A 231 4.17 -0.50 -23.84
N ILE A 232 3.15 0.05 -23.20
CA ILE A 232 2.36 -0.68 -22.22
C ILE A 232 1.54 -1.77 -22.92
N ARG A 233 1.60 -3.00 -22.38
CA ARG A 233 0.86 -4.17 -22.85
C ARG A 233 0.01 -4.74 -21.71
N GLU A 234 -1.20 -5.19 -22.01
CA GLU A 234 -2.14 -5.72 -21.02
C GLU A 234 -1.50 -6.84 -20.17
N ASP A 235 -1.01 -7.90 -20.81
CA ASP A 235 -0.69 -9.16 -20.10
C ASP A 235 0.73 -9.25 -19.53
N VAL A 236 1.61 -8.30 -19.86
CA VAL A 236 3.03 -8.35 -19.48
C VAL A 236 3.51 -7.05 -18.87
N LEU A 237 4.45 -7.16 -17.92
CA LEU A 237 5.15 -6.02 -17.32
C LEU A 237 6.45 -5.73 -18.08
N SER A 238 6.76 -4.45 -18.22
CA SER A 238 8.03 -4.01 -18.77
C SER A 238 9.15 -4.26 -17.76
N THR A 239 10.38 -4.38 -18.27
CA THR A 239 11.56 -4.44 -17.41
C THR A 239 11.70 -3.16 -16.56
N GLY A 240 11.29 -2.00 -17.09
CA GLY A 240 11.31 -0.73 -16.38
C GLY A 240 10.39 -0.74 -15.16
N GLU A 241 9.15 -1.20 -15.33
CA GLU A 241 8.16 -1.29 -14.26
C GLU A 241 8.62 -2.22 -13.13
N LEU A 242 9.07 -3.42 -13.49
CA LEU A 242 9.55 -4.41 -12.53
C LEU A 242 10.80 -3.92 -11.79
N THR A 243 11.73 -3.29 -12.51
CA THR A 243 12.96 -2.76 -11.89
C THR A 243 12.62 -1.64 -10.91
N CYS A 244 11.75 -0.70 -11.30
CA CYS A 244 11.34 0.41 -10.45
C CYS A 244 10.57 -0.08 -9.22
N ILE A 245 9.56 -0.93 -9.39
CA ILE A 245 8.74 -1.38 -8.26
C ILE A 245 9.57 -2.19 -7.26
N THR A 246 10.45 -3.08 -7.75
CA THR A 246 11.36 -3.87 -6.91
C THR A 246 12.32 -2.98 -6.12
N TYR A 247 12.86 -1.92 -6.75
CA TYR A 247 13.72 -0.97 -6.08
C TYR A 247 12.95 -0.17 -5.01
N LEU A 248 11.76 0.34 -5.34
CA LEU A 248 10.98 1.20 -4.46
C LEU A 248 10.57 0.47 -3.16
N VAL A 249 10.13 -0.79 -3.26
CA VAL A 249 9.80 -1.60 -2.08
C VAL A 249 11.04 -1.96 -1.26
N ALA A 250 12.19 -2.22 -1.90
CA ALA A 250 13.44 -2.50 -1.22
C ALA A 250 13.97 -1.26 -0.47
N ASP A 251 13.90 -0.08 -1.09
CA ASP A 251 14.24 1.19 -0.46
C ASP A 251 13.30 1.51 0.70
N GLY A 252 12.00 1.25 0.53
CA GLY A 252 11.01 1.34 1.60
C GLY A 252 11.34 0.41 2.77
N ALA A 253 11.68 -0.85 2.52
CA ALA A 253 12.02 -1.83 3.56
C ALA A 253 13.23 -1.44 4.40
N LEU A 254 14.19 -0.70 3.83
CA LEU A 254 15.33 -0.16 4.58
C LEU A 254 14.94 1.00 5.51
N LYS A 255 13.95 1.80 5.10
CA LYS A 255 13.41 2.95 5.85
C LYS A 255 12.43 2.51 6.94
N TYR A 256 11.54 1.57 6.63
CA TYR A 256 10.43 1.12 7.48
C TYR A 256 10.68 -0.27 8.04
N LYS A 257 11.65 -0.38 8.94
CA LYS A 257 12.17 -1.67 9.40
C LYS A 257 11.14 -2.52 10.16
N HIS A 258 10.23 -1.86 10.89
CA HIS A 258 9.18 -2.50 11.70
C HIS A 258 7.97 -2.96 10.90
N HIS A 259 7.82 -2.46 9.68
CA HIS A 259 6.70 -2.84 8.82
C HIS A 259 6.99 -4.17 8.15
N ARG A 260 6.03 -5.10 8.23
CA ARG A 260 6.08 -6.35 7.48
C ARG A 260 5.82 -6.12 5.99
N PHE A 261 4.80 -5.32 5.67
CA PHE A 261 4.40 -5.05 4.30
C PHE A 261 4.91 -3.70 3.85
N ILE A 262 5.59 -3.66 2.71
CA ILE A 262 6.10 -2.42 2.12
C ILE A 262 5.44 -2.22 0.75
N PRO A 263 4.45 -1.33 0.66
CA PRO A 263 3.75 -1.02 -0.56
C PRO A 263 4.44 0.10 -1.35
N ALA A 264 4.47 -0.04 -2.67
CA ALA A 264 4.85 0.97 -3.62
C ALA A 264 3.77 1.08 -4.70
N THR A 265 3.52 2.29 -5.19
CA THR A 265 2.63 2.55 -6.34
C THR A 265 3.43 3.25 -7.43
N LEU A 266 3.41 2.67 -8.61
CA LEU A 266 4.11 3.17 -9.79
C LEU A 266 3.06 3.53 -10.84
N ILE A 267 2.98 4.79 -11.19
CA ILE A 267 2.23 5.23 -12.36
C ILE A 267 3.18 5.07 -13.56
N SER A 268 2.94 4.03 -14.34
CA SER A 268 3.76 3.71 -15.51
C SER A 268 3.10 4.29 -16.75
N ALA A 269 3.87 5.03 -17.54
CA ALA A 269 3.40 5.70 -18.74
C ALA A 269 4.34 5.45 -19.92
N SER A 270 3.76 5.21 -21.09
CA SER A 270 4.46 5.19 -22.38
C SER A 270 3.52 5.75 -23.44
N LEU A 271 4.01 6.73 -24.22
CA LEU A 271 3.13 7.62 -24.99
C LEU A 271 2.09 8.27 -24.05
N ARG A 272 0.83 8.33 -24.49
CA ARG A 272 -0.33 8.74 -23.70
C ARG A 272 -1.06 7.57 -23.06
N THR A 273 -0.44 6.40 -22.97
CA THR A 273 -1.01 5.26 -22.27
C THR A 273 -0.39 5.16 -20.90
N VAL A 274 -1.24 4.94 -19.89
CA VAL A 274 -0.85 4.82 -18.48
C VAL A 274 -1.42 3.54 -17.91
N ARG A 275 -0.72 2.91 -16.96
CA ARG A 275 -1.31 1.96 -16.03
C ARG A 275 -0.76 2.16 -14.63
N ILE A 276 -1.53 1.71 -13.64
CA ILE A 276 -1.10 1.67 -12.26
C ILE A 276 -0.46 0.31 -12.00
N VAL A 277 0.76 0.31 -11.46
CA VAL A 277 1.47 -0.89 -11.01
C VAL A 277 1.77 -0.72 -9.53
N GLN A 278 1.12 -1.50 -8.70
CA GLN A 278 1.45 -1.56 -7.27
C GLN A 278 2.40 -2.71 -7.01
N GLY A 279 3.21 -2.61 -5.96
CA GLY A 279 4.09 -3.66 -5.50
C GLY A 279 4.05 -3.75 -3.99
N VAL A 280 3.81 -4.94 -3.46
CA VAL A 280 3.71 -5.17 -2.01
C VAL A 280 4.69 -6.24 -1.62
N LEU A 281 5.75 -5.81 -0.95
CA LEU A 281 6.77 -6.71 -0.44
C LEU A 281 6.35 -7.23 0.94
N ASP A 282 6.17 -8.55 1.06
CA ASP A 282 6.11 -9.23 2.35
C ASP A 282 7.55 -9.46 2.84
N CYS A 283 7.99 -8.65 3.80
CA CYS A 283 9.34 -8.68 4.31
C CYS A 283 9.65 -9.90 5.19
N GLN A 284 8.66 -10.74 5.52
CA GLN A 284 8.83 -12.00 6.22
C GLN A 284 8.98 -13.16 5.22
N LYS A 285 8.17 -13.17 4.15
CA LYS A 285 8.21 -14.23 3.12
C LYS A 285 9.23 -13.96 2.01
N GLY A 286 9.59 -12.69 1.77
CA GLY A 286 10.42 -12.28 0.63
C GLY A 286 9.68 -12.30 -0.72
N THR A 287 8.36 -12.42 -0.69
CA THR A 287 7.48 -12.44 -1.87
C THR A 287 7.05 -11.03 -2.23
N LEU A 288 6.93 -10.76 -3.54
CA LEU A 288 6.44 -9.48 -4.06
C LEU A 288 5.16 -9.69 -4.86
N GLU A 289 4.04 -9.21 -4.34
CA GLU A 289 2.78 -9.17 -5.09
C GLU A 289 2.73 -7.89 -5.92
N ILE A 290 2.31 -8.01 -7.18
CA ILE A 290 2.32 -6.92 -8.15
C ILE A 290 0.93 -6.77 -8.77
N PRO A 291 -0.02 -6.10 -8.08
CA PRO A 291 -1.26 -5.66 -8.70
C PRO A 291 -1.01 -4.68 -9.84
N LYS A 292 -1.59 -4.93 -11.01
CA LYS A 292 -1.53 -4.00 -12.14
C LYS A 292 -2.92 -3.72 -12.70
N SER A 293 -3.14 -2.48 -13.10
CA SER A 293 -4.34 -2.09 -13.82
C SER A 293 -4.28 -2.43 -15.31
N GLN A 294 -5.45 -2.47 -15.92
CA GLN A 294 -5.58 -2.34 -17.37
C GLN A 294 -4.92 -1.03 -17.85
N PRO A 295 -4.31 -1.00 -19.05
CA PRO A 295 -3.82 0.20 -19.69
C PRO A 295 -4.97 1.16 -20.02
N VAL A 296 -4.75 2.45 -19.77
CA VAL A 296 -5.68 3.52 -20.05
C VAL A 296 -4.99 4.52 -20.97
N THR A 297 -5.53 4.70 -22.16
CA THR A 297 -4.99 5.64 -23.15
C THR A 297 -5.75 6.96 -23.13
N PHE A 298 -5.00 8.07 -23.17
CA PHE A 298 -5.48 9.44 -23.31
C PHE A 298 -5.30 9.87 -24.77
N SER A 299 -6.08 9.27 -25.68
CA SER A 299 -5.98 9.49 -27.14
C SER A 299 -6.49 10.86 -27.60
N ASP A 300 -7.36 11.49 -26.81
CA ASP A 300 -8.01 12.77 -27.12
C ASP A 300 -7.47 13.91 -26.25
N SER A 301 -8.12 15.08 -26.29
CA SER A 301 -7.79 16.18 -25.38
C SER A 301 -8.00 15.78 -23.90
N ARG A 302 -7.31 16.49 -23.00
CA ARG A 302 -7.50 16.36 -21.53
C ARG A 302 -8.99 16.46 -21.15
N ILE A 303 -9.73 17.37 -21.80
CA ILE A 303 -11.15 17.63 -21.56
C ILE A 303 -12.00 16.40 -21.94
N ALA A 304 -11.73 15.78 -23.09
CA ALA A 304 -12.44 14.58 -23.52
C ALA A 304 -12.21 13.38 -22.59
N ASN A 305 -11.10 13.36 -21.85
CA ASN A 305 -10.75 12.31 -20.88
C ASN A 305 -10.82 12.78 -19.42
N TRP A 306 -11.61 13.83 -19.12
CA TRP A 306 -11.57 14.52 -17.82
C TRP A 306 -11.77 13.59 -16.62
N VAL A 307 -12.75 12.69 -16.65
CA VAL A 307 -12.97 11.75 -15.53
C VAL A 307 -11.77 10.84 -15.33
N LYS A 308 -11.19 10.27 -16.40
CA LYS A 308 -9.98 9.43 -16.31
C LYS A 308 -8.78 10.23 -15.79
N TRP A 309 -8.67 11.50 -16.20
CA TRP A 309 -7.63 12.41 -15.73
C TRP A 309 -7.74 12.67 -14.23
N LEU A 310 -8.94 12.96 -13.74
CA LEU A 310 -9.22 13.13 -12.32
C LEU A 310 -8.95 11.83 -11.54
N THR A 311 -9.29 10.66 -12.09
CA THR A 311 -8.93 9.37 -11.49
C THR A 311 -7.42 9.22 -11.36
N LEU A 312 -6.66 9.56 -12.41
CA LEU A 312 -5.19 9.48 -12.39
C LEU A 312 -4.58 10.42 -11.33
N LEU A 313 -5.09 11.64 -11.21
CA LEU A 313 -4.71 12.55 -10.12
C LEU A 313 -5.08 11.97 -8.74
N GLY A 314 -6.26 11.36 -8.63
CA GLY A 314 -6.72 10.70 -7.40
C GLY A 314 -5.80 9.58 -6.93
N TRP A 315 -5.16 8.85 -7.84
CA TRP A 315 -4.12 7.87 -7.50
C TRP A 315 -2.88 8.51 -6.88
N MET A 316 -2.41 9.64 -7.42
CA MET A 316 -1.20 10.34 -6.96
C MET A 316 -1.32 10.96 -5.57
N ILE A 317 -2.54 11.17 -5.11
CA ILE A 317 -2.81 11.76 -3.79
C ILE A 317 -3.73 10.86 -2.96
N GLY A 318 -3.84 9.59 -3.35
CA GLY A 318 -4.64 8.59 -2.66
C GLY A 318 -4.18 8.37 -1.23
N ASN A 319 -5.10 7.94 -0.38
CA ASN A 319 -4.77 7.61 0.99
C ASN A 319 -4.18 6.19 1.04
N PRO A 320 -3.02 5.99 1.69
CA PRO A 320 -2.63 4.67 2.16
C PRO A 320 -3.81 3.95 2.80
N ALA A 321 -4.12 2.76 2.33
CA ALA A 321 -5.20 1.97 2.92
C ALA A 321 -4.74 1.52 4.31
N ASP A 322 -5.60 1.69 5.32
CA ASP A 322 -5.23 1.40 6.70
C ASP A 322 -5.48 -0.07 7.11
N GLY A 323 -5.81 -0.93 6.14
CA GLY A 323 -6.44 -2.22 6.42
C GLY A 323 -7.85 -2.05 7.01
N LEU A 324 -8.52 -3.15 7.31
CA LEU A 324 -9.78 -3.10 8.06
C LEU A 324 -9.55 -2.55 9.46
N LYS A 325 -10.34 -1.56 9.83
CA LYS A 325 -10.39 -0.98 11.16
C LYS A 325 -11.64 -1.43 11.89
N SER A 326 -11.60 -1.36 13.22
CA SER A 326 -12.79 -1.53 14.06
C SER A 326 -13.91 -0.54 13.71
N SER A 327 -13.58 0.66 13.21
CA SER A 327 -14.54 1.66 12.73
C SER A 327 -15.34 1.23 11.51
N ASP A 328 -14.80 0.33 10.69
CA ASP A 328 -15.48 -0.22 9.51
C ASP A 328 -16.55 -1.24 9.92
N ASN A 329 -16.58 -1.58 11.22
CA ASN A 329 -17.53 -2.48 11.86
C ASN A 329 -17.64 -3.85 11.14
N PRO A 330 -16.52 -4.54 10.83
CA PRO A 330 -16.55 -5.78 10.08
C PRO A 330 -17.16 -6.92 10.90
N LEU A 331 -17.82 -7.86 10.23
CA LEU A 331 -18.24 -9.12 10.81
C LEU A 331 -17.12 -10.15 10.75
N ILE A 332 -16.64 -10.54 11.93
CA ILE A 332 -15.55 -11.51 12.10
C ILE A 332 -16.12 -12.86 12.50
N LEU A 333 -15.87 -13.91 11.72
CA LEU A 333 -16.24 -15.28 12.01
C LEU A 333 -15.05 -16.04 12.64
N HIS A 334 -15.19 -16.57 13.85
CA HIS A 334 -14.18 -17.43 14.48
C HIS A 334 -14.56 -18.90 14.32
N LEU A 335 -13.82 -19.60 13.47
CA LEU A 335 -14.01 -21.00 13.13
C LEU A 335 -13.40 -21.88 14.22
N GLY A 336 -14.22 -22.68 14.91
CA GLY A 336 -13.77 -23.51 16.03
C GLY A 336 -13.16 -22.67 17.15
N SER A 337 -13.94 -21.69 17.61
CA SER A 337 -13.48 -20.66 18.55
C SER A 337 -12.94 -21.20 19.87
N GLY A 338 -13.39 -22.39 20.30
CA GLY A 338 -13.01 -22.98 21.57
C GLY A 338 -13.19 -22.00 22.73
N ASP A 339 -12.25 -22.04 23.68
CA ASP A 339 -12.15 -21.10 24.79
C ASP A 339 -11.12 -19.98 24.55
N SER A 340 -10.84 -19.68 23.27
CA SER A 340 -9.87 -18.68 22.85
C SER A 340 -10.19 -17.29 23.41
N VAL A 341 -9.14 -16.56 23.81
CA VAL A 341 -9.24 -15.16 24.26
C VAL A 341 -9.33 -14.17 23.10
N ILE A 342 -8.96 -14.58 21.87
CA ILE A 342 -8.88 -13.69 20.70
C ILE A 342 -10.18 -12.90 20.45
N PRO A 343 -11.39 -13.50 20.48
CA PRO A 343 -12.62 -12.72 20.26
C PRO A 343 -12.77 -11.57 21.26
N VAL A 344 -12.42 -11.80 22.51
CA VAL A 344 -12.50 -10.81 23.60
C VAL A 344 -11.42 -9.75 23.44
N GLU A 345 -10.21 -10.13 23.07
CA GLU A 345 -9.12 -9.19 22.78
C GLU A 345 -9.49 -8.27 21.62
N LEU A 346 -10.01 -8.82 20.51
CA LEU A 346 -10.51 -8.04 19.38
C LEU A 346 -11.68 -7.12 19.79
N ALA A 347 -12.58 -7.58 20.67
CA ALA A 347 -13.64 -6.75 21.20
C ALA A 347 -13.08 -5.56 22.01
N SER A 348 -12.03 -5.78 22.80
CA SER A 348 -11.36 -4.70 23.56
C SER A 348 -10.64 -3.69 22.65
N GLN A 349 -10.25 -4.11 21.44
CA GLN A 349 -9.71 -3.24 20.38
C GLN A 349 -10.79 -2.57 19.51
N GLY A 350 -12.07 -2.80 19.82
CA GLY A 350 -13.22 -2.14 19.19
C GLY A 350 -13.93 -2.93 18.10
N TYR A 351 -13.52 -4.16 17.79
CA TYR A 351 -14.22 -5.03 16.83
C TYR A 351 -15.48 -5.61 17.47
N LYS A 352 -16.64 -5.02 17.16
CA LYS A 352 -17.91 -5.25 17.88
C LYS A 352 -18.89 -6.19 17.17
N ARG A 353 -18.54 -6.76 16.03
CA ARG A 353 -19.39 -7.71 15.30
C ARG A 353 -18.59 -8.99 15.09
N GLN A 354 -18.76 -9.94 16.00
CA GLN A 354 -18.05 -11.21 15.89
C GLN A 354 -18.98 -12.37 16.17
N LEU A 355 -18.88 -13.40 15.33
CA LEU A 355 -19.58 -14.66 15.43
C LEU A 355 -18.55 -15.75 15.73
N CYS A 356 -18.62 -16.33 16.91
CA CYS A 356 -17.80 -17.44 17.37
C CYS A 356 -18.56 -18.74 17.21
N ILE A 357 -18.04 -19.68 16.43
CA ILE A 357 -18.68 -20.98 16.25
C ILE A 357 -17.82 -22.11 16.79
N ASP A 358 -18.46 -23.10 17.39
CA ASP A 358 -17.81 -24.34 17.81
C ASP A 358 -18.81 -25.51 17.77
N PHE A 359 -18.33 -26.73 17.56
CA PHE A 359 -19.19 -27.92 17.55
C PHE A 359 -19.43 -28.49 18.96
N SER A 360 -18.68 -28.01 19.95
CA SER A 360 -18.81 -28.41 21.35
C SER A 360 -19.86 -27.56 22.08
N PRO A 361 -21.02 -28.12 22.48
CA PRO A 361 -22.00 -27.37 23.25
C PRO A 361 -21.44 -26.88 24.58
N THR A 362 -20.57 -27.67 25.22
CA THR A 362 -19.93 -27.32 26.49
C THR A 362 -19.14 -26.02 26.42
N VAL A 363 -18.36 -25.82 25.35
CA VAL A 363 -17.53 -24.60 25.24
C VAL A 363 -18.37 -23.40 24.82
N VAL A 364 -19.40 -23.61 23.99
CA VAL A 364 -20.35 -22.56 23.61
C VAL A 364 -21.09 -22.03 24.83
N ASP A 365 -21.64 -22.91 25.67
CA ASP A 365 -22.35 -22.53 26.90
C ASP A 365 -21.41 -21.79 27.86
N LEU A 366 -20.23 -22.36 28.09
CA LEU A 366 -19.20 -21.77 28.96
C LEU A 366 -18.80 -20.36 28.52
N MET A 367 -18.51 -20.17 27.23
CA MET A 367 -18.01 -18.90 26.71
C MET A 367 -19.12 -17.86 26.60
N THR A 368 -20.35 -18.28 26.29
CA THR A 368 -21.54 -17.43 26.33
C THR A 368 -21.76 -16.86 27.74
N GLU A 369 -21.68 -17.70 28.77
CA GLU A 369 -21.83 -17.26 30.16
C GLU A 369 -20.65 -16.38 30.60
N ARG A 370 -19.41 -16.83 30.35
CA ARG A 370 -18.18 -16.14 30.77
C ARG A 370 -18.07 -14.73 30.19
N HIS A 371 -18.58 -14.50 28.99
CA HIS A 371 -18.44 -13.24 28.27
C HIS A 371 -19.78 -12.55 27.98
N ALA A 372 -20.84 -12.86 28.74
CA ALA A 372 -22.17 -12.28 28.58
C ALA A 372 -22.19 -10.74 28.63
N GLU A 373 -21.23 -10.12 29.33
CA GLU A 373 -21.11 -8.66 29.44
C GLU A 373 -20.39 -8.02 28.24
N VAL A 374 -19.69 -8.80 27.41
CA VAL A 374 -18.93 -8.30 26.26
C VAL A 374 -19.87 -8.15 25.06
N LYS A 375 -20.31 -6.92 24.81
CA LYS A 375 -21.23 -6.60 23.72
C LYS A 375 -20.60 -6.92 22.35
N GLY A 376 -21.39 -7.53 21.47
CA GLY A 376 -21.03 -7.71 20.07
C GLY A 376 -20.35 -9.05 19.74
N LEU A 377 -20.16 -9.89 20.75
CA LEU A 377 -19.75 -11.28 20.58
C LEU A 377 -20.98 -12.19 20.62
N GLU A 378 -21.11 -13.05 19.63
CA GLU A 378 -22.13 -14.10 19.57
C GLU A 378 -21.44 -15.46 19.53
N TRP A 379 -21.84 -16.39 20.39
CA TRP A 379 -21.35 -17.78 20.38
C TRP A 379 -22.47 -18.70 19.89
N LYS A 380 -22.18 -19.55 18.90
CA LYS A 380 -23.14 -20.48 18.32
C LYS A 380 -22.57 -21.88 18.22
N LEU A 381 -23.40 -22.86 18.58
CA LEU A 381 -23.15 -24.26 18.29
C LEU A 381 -23.28 -24.49 16.79
N MET A 382 -22.17 -24.78 16.11
CA MET A 382 -22.15 -25.00 14.66
C MET A 382 -20.92 -25.81 14.24
N ASN A 383 -21.07 -26.63 13.21
CA ASN A 383 -19.98 -27.40 12.63
C ASN A 383 -19.32 -26.61 11.50
N VAL A 384 -18.00 -26.42 11.55
CA VAL A 384 -17.26 -25.67 10.52
C VAL A 384 -17.29 -26.31 9.12
N ARG A 385 -17.72 -27.58 9.02
CA ARG A 385 -17.90 -28.31 7.75
C ARG A 385 -19.29 -28.15 7.14
N ASP A 386 -20.23 -27.55 7.90
CA ASP A 386 -21.61 -27.32 7.49
C ASP A 386 -22.13 -26.10 8.26
N MET A 387 -21.92 -24.91 7.69
CA MET A 387 -22.23 -23.63 8.31
C MET A 387 -23.61 -23.12 7.85
N ALA A 388 -24.62 -24.00 7.81
CA ALA A 388 -25.98 -23.68 7.34
C ALA A 388 -26.65 -22.45 8.00
N GLY A 389 -26.15 -21.96 9.13
CA GLY A 389 -26.60 -20.74 9.81
C GLY A 389 -25.87 -19.45 9.44
N VAL A 390 -24.86 -19.52 8.56
CA VAL A 390 -24.09 -18.38 8.04
C VAL A 390 -24.47 -18.19 6.58
N ALA A 391 -24.98 -17.01 6.23
CA ALA A 391 -25.39 -16.74 4.86
C ALA A 391 -24.17 -16.63 3.92
N ASP A 392 -24.35 -17.00 2.65
CA ASP A 392 -23.33 -16.81 1.61
C ASP A 392 -22.87 -15.35 1.59
N LYS A 393 -21.56 -15.13 1.59
CA LYS A 393 -20.93 -13.81 1.52
C LYS A 393 -21.46 -12.83 2.56
N SER A 394 -21.62 -13.30 3.79
CA SER A 394 -22.18 -12.50 4.88
C SER A 394 -21.14 -12.03 5.90
N VAL A 395 -19.96 -12.65 5.94
CA VAL A 395 -18.88 -12.29 6.86
C VAL A 395 -17.74 -11.60 6.12
N ASP A 396 -17.10 -10.63 6.77
CA ASP A 396 -16.03 -9.83 6.17
C ASP A 396 -14.67 -10.52 6.37
N PHE A 397 -14.47 -11.17 7.53
CA PHE A 397 -13.25 -11.91 7.85
C PHE A 397 -13.54 -13.22 8.58
N ALA A 398 -12.71 -14.24 8.37
CA ALA A 398 -12.75 -15.50 9.13
C ALA A 398 -11.39 -15.82 9.79
N PHE A 399 -11.41 -16.16 11.08
CA PHE A 399 -10.27 -16.62 11.86
C PHE A 399 -10.32 -18.12 12.09
N ASP A 400 -9.21 -18.80 11.83
CA ASP A 400 -8.96 -20.18 12.23
C ASP A 400 -7.73 -20.21 13.13
N LYS A 401 -7.88 -20.77 14.34
CA LYS A 401 -6.80 -20.94 15.31
C LYS A 401 -6.73 -22.38 15.80
N GLY A 402 -6.32 -23.27 14.91
CA GLY A 402 -6.06 -24.69 15.23
C GLY A 402 -7.24 -25.62 14.95
N THR A 403 -8.29 -25.13 14.28
CA THR A 403 -9.50 -25.90 14.03
C THR A 403 -9.28 -26.94 12.93
N LEU A 404 -8.54 -26.58 11.88
CA LEU A 404 -8.13 -27.55 10.87
C LEU A 404 -7.22 -28.64 11.45
N ASP A 405 -6.30 -28.28 12.36
CA ASP A 405 -5.40 -29.25 13.00
C ASP A 405 -6.16 -30.31 13.79
N ALA A 406 -7.26 -29.94 14.45
CA ALA A 406 -8.14 -30.88 15.15
C ALA A 406 -8.82 -31.90 14.21
N MET A 407 -8.89 -31.61 12.90
CA MET A 407 -9.46 -32.49 11.89
C MET A 407 -8.42 -33.33 11.14
N ILE A 408 -7.12 -33.14 11.40
CA ILE A 408 -6.02 -33.86 10.76
C ILE A 408 -5.59 -35.03 11.65
N HIS A 409 -5.53 -36.24 11.08
CA HIS A 409 -5.01 -37.43 11.77
C HIS A 409 -4.38 -38.45 10.80
N GLY A 410 -3.65 -39.42 11.31
CA GLY A 410 -3.00 -40.46 10.50
C GLY A 410 -1.69 -39.99 9.85
N SER A 411 -1.30 -40.62 8.74
CA SER A 411 -0.02 -40.33 8.08
C SER A 411 -0.08 -39.02 7.31
N PRO A 412 0.84 -38.07 7.52
CA PRO A 412 0.89 -36.83 6.75
C PRO A 412 1.27 -37.05 5.28
N TRP A 413 1.94 -38.16 4.97
CA TRP A 413 2.39 -38.52 3.61
C TRP A 413 1.35 -39.36 2.84
N ASN A 414 0.36 -39.89 3.55
CA ASN A 414 -0.75 -40.65 2.99
C ASN A 414 -1.98 -40.52 3.91
N PRO A 415 -2.60 -39.33 3.95
CA PRO A 415 -3.68 -39.05 4.88
C PRO A 415 -4.90 -39.91 4.59
N PRO A 416 -5.66 -40.33 5.62
CA PRO A 416 -6.96 -40.98 5.45
C PRO A 416 -7.89 -40.12 4.59
N GLU A 417 -8.83 -40.76 3.89
CA GLU A 417 -9.74 -40.04 2.97
C GLU A 417 -10.56 -38.96 3.69
N THR A 418 -11.04 -39.27 4.89
CA THR A 418 -11.70 -38.30 5.79
C THR A 418 -10.90 -37.03 6.06
N VAL A 419 -9.56 -37.11 6.14
CA VAL A 419 -8.70 -35.93 6.33
C VAL A 419 -8.59 -35.12 5.05
N LYS A 420 -8.55 -35.78 3.88
CA LYS A 420 -8.57 -35.10 2.58
C LYS A 420 -9.90 -34.39 2.34
N GLU A 421 -11.01 -35.05 2.68
CA GLU A 421 -12.36 -34.48 2.63
C GLU A 421 -12.47 -33.27 3.56
N ASN A 422 -12.03 -33.37 4.82
CA ASN A 422 -12.02 -32.24 5.73
C ASN A 422 -11.12 -31.09 5.23
N SER A 423 -9.93 -31.40 4.74
CA SER A 423 -8.95 -30.41 4.26
C SER A 423 -9.39 -29.67 2.98
N SER A 424 -10.38 -30.20 2.26
CA SER A 424 -10.94 -29.57 1.06
C SER A 424 -12.33 -28.95 1.31
N GLY A 425 -13.18 -29.61 2.10
CA GLY A 425 -14.53 -29.15 2.42
C GLY A 425 -14.55 -27.95 3.35
N TYR A 426 -13.77 -27.98 4.44
CA TYR A 426 -13.76 -26.88 5.43
C TYR A 426 -13.32 -25.53 4.83
N PRO A 427 -12.22 -25.43 4.05
CA PRO A 427 -11.84 -24.16 3.43
C PRO A 427 -12.88 -23.68 2.40
N THR A 428 -13.56 -24.61 1.73
CA THR A 428 -14.63 -24.29 0.78
C THR A 428 -15.82 -23.65 1.48
N GLU A 429 -16.25 -24.22 2.61
CA GLU A 429 -17.35 -23.69 3.43
C GLU A 429 -17.00 -22.30 3.99
N ALA A 430 -15.77 -22.13 4.49
CA ALA A 430 -15.27 -20.82 4.91
C ALA A 430 -15.29 -19.80 3.77
N CYS A 431 -14.90 -20.20 2.56
CA CYS A 431 -14.95 -19.32 1.37
C CYS A 431 -16.38 -18.94 0.98
N PHE A 432 -17.37 -19.83 1.14
CA PHE A 432 -18.78 -19.51 0.90
C PHE A 432 -19.31 -18.47 1.89
N ALA A 433 -18.99 -18.60 3.18
CA ALA A 433 -19.41 -17.62 4.17
C ALA A 433 -18.83 -16.21 3.91
N MET A 434 -17.61 -16.13 3.37
CA MET A 434 -16.87 -14.88 3.22
C MET A 434 -17.36 -14.03 2.04
N ASN A 435 -17.51 -12.73 2.28
CA ASN A 435 -17.61 -11.73 1.25
C ASN A 435 -16.34 -11.80 0.37
N ALA A 436 -16.51 -12.01 -0.93
CA ALA A 436 -15.42 -12.04 -1.93
C ALA A 436 -14.71 -10.68 -2.10
N THR A 437 -14.85 -9.78 -1.14
CA THR A 437 -14.23 -8.47 -1.08
C THR A 437 -13.09 -8.37 -0.10
N GLU A 438 -12.79 -9.38 0.74
CA GLU A 438 -11.77 -9.28 1.80
C GLU A 438 -11.01 -10.62 2.04
N SER A 439 -10.90 -11.44 0.99
CA SER A 439 -10.28 -12.78 1.00
C SER A 439 -8.92 -12.91 1.72
N PHE A 440 -8.93 -13.74 2.74
CA PHE A 440 -8.22 -15.03 2.73
C PHE A 440 -7.23 -15.26 1.58
N PHE A 441 -5.95 -15.49 1.92
CA PHE A 441 -4.86 -15.75 0.99
C PHE A 441 -4.97 -17.14 0.33
N PRO A 442 -5.00 -17.25 -1.02
CA PRO A 442 -4.91 -18.53 -1.71
C PRO A 442 -3.48 -18.75 -2.23
N ASP A 443 -2.74 -19.59 -1.50
CA ASP A 443 -1.61 -20.37 -1.99
C ASP A 443 -1.64 -21.70 -1.24
N GLN A 444 -1.34 -22.79 -1.93
CA GLN A 444 -1.39 -24.16 -1.47
C GLN A 444 -0.31 -24.48 -0.42
N SER A 445 -0.39 -23.82 0.72
CA SER A 445 0.16 -24.25 2.00
C SER A 445 -0.50 -23.43 3.12
N PRO A 446 -1.13 -24.07 4.12
CA PRO A 446 -1.77 -23.34 5.20
C PRO A 446 -0.69 -22.60 5.99
N ARG A 447 -0.79 -21.28 6.08
CA ARG A 447 -0.05 -20.50 7.07
C ARG A 447 -1.05 -19.79 7.95
N PHE A 448 -1.47 -20.54 8.96
CA PHE A 448 -2.17 -20.09 10.15
C PHE A 448 -1.45 -18.88 10.74
N ILE A 449 -2.22 -17.95 11.30
CA ILE A 449 -1.68 -17.07 12.35
C ILE A 449 -1.59 -17.97 13.59
N GLU A 450 -0.49 -18.72 13.69
CA GLU A 450 -0.07 -19.31 14.95
C GLU A 450 0.34 -18.17 15.88
N TYR A 451 -0.33 -18.08 17.02
CA TYR A 451 0.24 -17.48 18.23
C TYR A 451 1.08 -18.54 18.94
#